data_AF-A0A6C0IEN7-F1
#
_entry.id   AF-A0A6C0IEN7-F1
#
_cell.length_a   1.000
_cell.length_b   1.000
_cell.length_c   1.000
_cell.angle_alpha   90.00
_cell.angle_beta   90.00
_cell.angle_gamma   90.00
#
_symmetry.space_group_name_H-M   'P 1'
#
loop_
_entity.id
_entity.type
_entity.pdbx_description
1 polymer ?
#
loop_
_entity_poly.entity_id
_entity_poly.type
_entity_poly.pdbx_seq_one_letter_code
_entity_poly.pdbx_strand_id
1 'polypeptide(L)'
;MTIQFWTNEPTVLFNKDYIFDLWPTSEMCYEQKLNAITRLIIIITILAYILTMNNRILVAGFFTILVIFILYKMRKQKITKEFINEGFNVQGNNISGLSSDFNSDKKSVTLKEVLKTEFKEGNRKNPFSNVLLTQIMDDPDRNAAPPSFNVDVAENITKNTKKTVQMLNPEIKNTDKQLFGDLWENFELDQSNRAFYSTANTRVTNDQGAYAEYLYGDLKYSAKESTPEGNLQRVLDNYRYTLY
;
A
#
# COMPACT_ATOMS: atom_id res chain seq x y z
N MET A 1 -17.26 0.30 2.53
CA MET A 1 -17.96 0.05 3.81
C MET A 1 -17.60 -1.34 4.29
N THR A 2 -17.08 -1.49 5.50
CA THR A 2 -16.73 -2.78 6.09
C THR A 2 -17.98 -3.39 6.74
N ILE A 3 -18.44 -4.52 6.21
CA ILE A 3 -19.59 -5.23 6.79
C ILE A 3 -19.08 -6.05 7.97
N GLN A 4 -19.72 -5.89 9.13
CA GLN A 4 -19.34 -6.61 10.33
C GLN A 4 -19.81 -8.07 10.27
N PHE A 5 -19.10 -8.94 11.00
CA PHE A 5 -19.51 -10.33 11.18
C PHE A 5 -20.80 -10.41 12.03
N TRP A 6 -21.69 -11.35 11.69
CA TRP A 6 -23.05 -11.43 12.27
C TRP A 6 -23.11 -11.59 13.79
N THR A 7 -22.03 -12.02 14.46
CA THR A 7 -22.02 -12.07 15.93
C THR A 7 -21.92 -10.70 16.60
N ASN A 8 -21.35 -9.72 15.90
CA ASN A 8 -21.30 -8.34 16.40
C ASN A 8 -22.60 -7.61 16.03
N GLU A 9 -23.14 -7.91 14.84
CA GLU A 9 -24.36 -7.30 14.33
C GLU A 9 -25.24 -8.37 13.64
N PRO A 10 -26.23 -8.96 14.34
CA PRO A 10 -27.04 -10.07 13.81
C PRO A 10 -28.01 -9.65 12.69
N THR A 11 -28.36 -8.37 12.62
CA THR A 11 -29.23 -7.79 11.57
C THR A 11 -28.61 -7.92 10.17
N VAL A 12 -27.30 -8.10 10.06
CA VAL A 12 -26.57 -8.26 8.79
C VAL A 12 -27.03 -9.51 8.02
N LEU A 13 -27.49 -10.57 8.70
CA LEU A 13 -27.99 -11.79 8.05
C LEU A 13 -29.33 -11.57 7.33
N PHE A 14 -30.10 -10.55 7.70
CA PHE A 14 -31.43 -10.25 7.17
C PHE A 14 -31.49 -8.93 6.42
N ASN A 15 -30.35 -8.29 6.17
CA ASN A 15 -30.30 -7.03 5.45
C ASN A 15 -30.71 -7.23 3.97
N LYS A 16 -31.65 -6.41 3.50
CA LYS A 16 -32.21 -6.44 2.14
C LYS A 16 -31.15 -6.32 1.04
N ASP A 17 -30.08 -5.57 1.30
CA ASP A 17 -29.04 -5.30 0.30
C ASP A 17 -28.17 -6.53 0.01
N TYR A 18 -28.03 -7.42 0.99
CA TYR A 18 -27.12 -8.57 0.93
C TYR A 18 -27.84 -9.92 1.08
N ILE A 19 -29.17 -9.94 1.12
CA ILE A 19 -29.94 -11.16 1.39
C ILE A 19 -29.76 -12.24 0.31
N PHE A 20 -29.47 -11.84 -0.93
CA PHE A 20 -29.21 -12.74 -2.05
C PHE A 20 -27.72 -13.09 -2.23
N ASP A 21 -26.83 -12.51 -1.42
CA ASP A 21 -25.40 -12.86 -1.39
C ASP A 21 -25.21 -14.15 -0.58
N LEU A 22 -25.60 -15.26 -1.19
CA LEU A 22 -25.55 -16.60 -0.59
C LEU A 22 -24.24 -17.34 -0.90
N TRP A 23 -23.46 -16.84 -1.86
CA TRP A 23 -22.21 -17.47 -2.29
C TRP A 23 -21.01 -16.54 -2.06
N PRO A 24 -19.90 -17.03 -1.47
CA PRO A 24 -18.71 -16.21 -1.30
C PRO A 24 -18.05 -15.94 -2.66
N THR A 25 -17.83 -14.66 -3.00
CA THR A 25 -17.08 -14.25 -4.20
C THR A 25 -15.71 -13.68 -3.84
N SER A 26 -14.78 -13.65 -4.80
CA SER A 26 -13.41 -13.15 -4.55
C SER A 26 -13.37 -11.69 -4.11
N GLU A 27 -14.33 -10.88 -4.55
CA GLU A 27 -14.46 -9.44 -4.25
C GLU A 27 -14.97 -9.15 -2.82
N MET A 28 -15.51 -10.15 -2.12
CA MET A 28 -16.03 -9.99 -0.76
C MET A 28 -14.92 -9.99 0.29
N CYS A 29 -15.09 -9.13 1.31
CA CYS A 29 -14.28 -9.14 2.52
C CYS A 29 -14.48 -10.46 3.30
N TYR A 30 -13.56 -10.80 4.20
CA TYR A 30 -13.61 -12.07 4.93
C TYR A 30 -14.89 -12.24 5.77
N GLU A 31 -15.29 -11.19 6.47
CA GLU A 31 -16.52 -11.13 7.29
C GLU A 31 -17.76 -11.33 6.41
N GLN A 32 -17.77 -10.70 5.23
CA GLN A 32 -18.84 -10.84 4.24
C GLN A 32 -18.95 -12.28 3.72
N LYS A 33 -17.82 -12.93 3.43
CA LYS A 33 -17.77 -14.33 3.00
C LYS A 33 -18.36 -15.26 4.05
N LEU A 34 -18.01 -15.07 5.32
CA LEU A 34 -18.57 -15.89 6.41
C LEU A 34 -20.07 -15.63 6.61
N ASN A 35 -20.52 -14.38 6.50
CA ASN A 35 -21.94 -14.02 6.56
C ASN A 35 -22.74 -14.65 5.41
N ALA A 36 -22.20 -14.65 4.18
CA ALA A 36 -22.80 -15.32 3.03
C ALA A 36 -22.97 -16.82 3.26
N ILE A 37 -21.92 -17.49 3.75
CA ILE A 37 -21.94 -18.92 4.08
C ILE A 37 -22.95 -19.23 5.20
N THR A 38 -23.03 -18.38 6.23
CA THR A 38 -24.00 -18.59 7.32
C THR A 38 -25.45 -18.42 6.85
N ARG A 39 -25.73 -17.43 5.99
CA ARG A 39 -27.06 -17.28 5.37
C ARG A 39 -27.45 -18.52 4.56
N LEU A 40 -26.54 -19.04 3.74
CA LEU A 40 -26.77 -20.24 2.95
C LEU A 40 -27.08 -21.46 3.83
N ILE A 41 -26.35 -21.65 4.93
CA ILE A 41 -26.60 -22.75 5.88
C ILE A 41 -27.97 -22.62 6.53
N ILE A 42 -28.37 -21.41 6.94
CA ILE A 42 -29.70 -21.17 7.52
C ILE A 42 -30.81 -21.53 6.52
N ILE A 43 -30.68 -21.11 5.26
CA ILE A 43 -31.67 -21.43 4.22
C ILE A 43 -31.74 -22.93 3.97
N ILE A 44 -30.60 -23.60 3.80
CA ILE A 44 -30.55 -25.05 3.51
C ILE A 44 -31.09 -25.86 4.69
N THR A 45 -30.78 -25.47 5.93
CA THR A 45 -31.23 -26.19 7.13
C THR A 45 -32.73 -26.07 7.33
N ILE A 46 -33.32 -24.89 7.08
CA ILE A 46 -34.77 -24.69 7.09
C ILE A 46 -35.43 -25.52 5.98
N LEU A 47 -34.91 -25.47 4.76
CA LEU A 47 -35.47 -26.20 3.62
C LEU A 47 -35.40 -27.72 3.85
N ALA A 48 -34.26 -28.22 4.31
CA ALA A 48 -34.05 -29.64 4.62
C ALA A 48 -34.94 -30.13 5.77
N TYR A 49 -35.17 -29.28 6.79
CA TYR A 49 -36.11 -29.59 7.86
C TYR A 49 -37.55 -29.69 7.36
N ILE A 50 -38.01 -28.76 6.51
CA ILE A 50 -39.36 -28.81 5.93
C ILE A 50 -39.56 -30.09 5.11
N LEU A 51 -38.55 -30.51 4.35
CA LEU A 51 -38.66 -31.68 3.48
C LEU A 51 -38.61 -33.02 4.23
N THR A 52 -37.83 -33.11 5.30
CA THR A 52 -37.57 -34.37 6.02
C THR A 52 -38.33 -34.47 7.36
N MET A 53 -38.84 -33.34 7.89
CA MET A 53 -39.48 -33.19 9.20
C MET A 53 -38.70 -33.82 10.36
N ASN A 54 -37.36 -33.80 10.27
CA ASN A 54 -36.48 -34.47 11.22
C ASN A 54 -35.68 -33.46 12.04
N ASN A 55 -35.91 -33.44 13.36
CA ASN A 55 -35.23 -32.55 14.30
C ASN A 55 -33.69 -32.70 14.30
N ARG A 56 -33.16 -33.85 13.86
CA ARG A 56 -31.70 -34.06 13.74
C ARG A 56 -31.04 -33.07 12.76
N ILE A 57 -31.78 -32.60 11.75
CA ILE A 57 -31.28 -31.65 10.74
C ILE A 57 -31.06 -30.27 11.36
N LEU A 58 -31.94 -29.83 12.25
CA LEU A 58 -31.80 -28.56 12.96
C LEU A 58 -30.57 -28.58 13.89
N VAL A 59 -30.36 -29.70 14.58
CA VAL A 59 -29.19 -29.90 15.45
C VAL A 59 -27.90 -29.84 14.62
N ALA A 60 -27.85 -30.51 13.46
CA ALA A 60 -26.70 -30.46 12.57
C ALA A 60 -26.42 -29.03 12.06
N GLY A 61 -27.46 -28.28 11.68
CA GLY A 61 -27.35 -26.88 11.28
C GLY A 61 -26.80 -25.95 12.37
N PHE A 62 -27.21 -26.18 13.62
CA PHE A 62 -26.67 -25.43 14.75
C PHE A 62 -25.17 -25.71 14.95
N PHE A 63 -24.74 -26.98 14.87
CA PHE A 63 -23.34 -27.35 15.00
C PHE A 63 -22.47 -26.76 13.88
N THR A 64 -22.94 -26.69 12.64
CA THR A 64 -22.17 -26.10 11.54
C THR A 64 -21.99 -24.60 11.72
N ILE A 65 -23.01 -23.86 12.18
CA ILE A 65 -22.90 -22.44 12.52
C ILE A 65 -21.93 -22.23 13.69
N LEU A 66 -21.95 -23.11 14.70
CA LEU A 66 -21.01 -23.09 15.83
C LEU A 66 -19.56 -23.26 15.37
N VAL A 67 -19.30 -24.17 14.42
CA VAL A 67 -17.96 -24.34 13.83
C VAL A 67 -17.51 -23.06 13.12
N ILE A 68 -18.39 -22.41 12.35
CA ILE A 68 -18.07 -21.14 11.69
C ILE A 68 -17.73 -20.04 12.70
N PHE A 69 -18.46 -19.98 13.82
CA PHE A 69 -18.14 -19.05 14.90
C PHE A 69 -16.75 -19.30 15.51
N ILE A 70 -16.41 -20.56 15.77
CA ILE A 70 -15.08 -20.94 16.29
C ILE A 70 -13.99 -20.54 15.30
N LEU A 71 -14.17 -20.81 14.00
CA LEU A 71 -13.24 -20.42 12.95
C LEU A 71 -13.04 -18.90 12.87
N TYR A 72 -14.12 -18.12 12.98
CA TYR A 72 -14.04 -16.66 13.04
C TYR A 72 -13.21 -16.20 14.24
N LYS A 73 -13.48 -16.74 15.44
CA LYS A 73 -12.77 -16.37 16.67
C LYS A 73 -11.28 -16.72 16.60
N MET A 74 -10.95 -17.92 16.12
CA MET A 74 -9.57 -18.37 15.96
C MET A 74 -8.78 -17.48 15.00
N ARG A 75 -9.37 -17.13 13.85
CA ARG A 75 -8.71 -16.25 12.89
C ARG A 75 -8.60 -14.82 13.39
N LYS A 76 -9.65 -14.28 14.04
CA LYS A 76 -9.61 -12.94 14.64
C LYS A 76 -8.50 -12.85 15.69
N GLN A 77 -8.37 -13.85 16.57
CA GLN A 77 -7.29 -13.89 17.55
C GLN A 77 -5.90 -14.00 16.91
N LYS A 78 -5.75 -14.75 15.81
CA LYS A 78 -4.47 -14.83 15.07
C LYS A 78 -4.09 -13.47 14.49
N ILE A 79 -5.04 -12.82 13.80
CA ILE A 79 -4.87 -11.47 13.26
C ILE A 79 -4.53 -10.50 14.38
N THR A 80 -5.30 -10.45 15.47
CA THR A 80 -5.03 -9.53 16.59
C THR A 80 -3.67 -9.80 17.24
N LYS A 81 -3.21 -11.05 17.33
CA LYS A 81 -1.86 -11.37 17.83
C LYS A 81 -0.74 -10.96 16.88
N GLU A 82 -0.93 -11.12 15.57
CA GLU A 82 0.03 -10.66 14.55
C GLU A 82 0.11 -9.13 14.55
N PHE A 83 -1.01 -8.42 14.64
CA PHE A 83 -1.06 -6.95 14.75
C PHE A 83 -0.51 -6.41 16.09
N ILE A 84 -0.66 -7.13 17.21
CA ILE A 84 -0.12 -6.73 18.52
C ILE A 84 1.39 -7.02 18.63
N ASN A 85 1.89 -8.07 17.97
CA ASN A 85 3.33 -8.36 17.92
C ASN A 85 4.09 -7.33 17.07
N GLU A 86 3.41 -6.67 16.12
CA GLU A 86 3.92 -5.50 15.42
C GLU A 86 3.64 -4.19 16.19
N GLY A 87 3.96 -4.10 17.48
CA GLY A 87 4.16 -2.82 18.23
C GLY A 87 3.06 -1.73 18.23
N PHE A 88 1.93 -1.88 17.53
CA PHE A 88 0.92 -0.85 17.38
C PHE A 88 -0.25 -1.14 18.32
N ASN A 89 -0.29 -0.41 19.44
CA ASN A 89 -1.41 -0.46 20.36
C ASN A 89 -2.46 0.58 19.93
N VAL A 90 -3.57 0.13 19.36
CA VAL A 90 -4.70 1.00 19.01
C VAL A 90 -5.61 1.11 20.24
N GLN A 91 -5.48 2.20 20.99
CA GLN A 91 -6.44 2.61 22.01
C GLN A 91 -7.15 3.89 21.55
N GLY A 92 -8.29 3.72 20.88
CA GLY A 92 -9.08 4.82 20.32
C GLY A 92 -8.44 5.49 19.09
N ASN A 93 -9.02 6.60 18.65
CA ASN A 93 -8.65 7.33 17.42
C ASN A 93 -7.29 8.05 17.46
N ASN A 94 -6.47 7.82 18.49
CA ASN A 94 -5.15 8.45 18.62
C ASN A 94 -4.09 7.36 18.68
N ILE A 95 -3.36 7.20 17.57
CA ILE A 95 -2.25 6.25 17.44
C ILE A 95 -1.03 6.84 18.16
N SER A 96 -0.85 6.45 19.42
CA SER A 96 0.34 6.78 20.22
C SER A 96 1.48 5.85 19.82
N GLY A 97 2.32 6.32 18.90
CA GLY A 97 3.54 5.63 18.47
C GLY A 97 4.46 6.48 17.57
N LEU A 98 3.96 7.61 17.05
CA LEU A 98 4.77 8.59 16.33
C LEU A 98 4.19 10.01 16.46
N SER A 99 3.80 10.42 17.66
CA SER A 99 3.50 11.82 17.95
C SER A 99 4.82 12.54 18.24
N SER A 100 5.56 12.87 17.18
CA SER A 100 6.23 14.17 17.18
C SER A 100 5.13 15.22 17.32
N ASP A 101 5.37 16.27 18.11
CA ASP A 101 4.47 17.41 18.25
C ASP A 101 4.19 18.04 16.88
N PHE A 102 3.22 17.49 16.15
CA PHE A 102 2.66 18.08 14.95
C PHE A 102 1.74 19.19 15.42
N ASN A 103 2.27 20.41 15.44
CA ASN A 103 1.45 21.62 15.47
C ASN A 103 0.35 21.49 14.40
N SER A 104 -0.89 21.39 14.85
CA SER A 104 -2.10 21.15 14.04
C SER A 104 -2.46 22.25 13.04
N ASP A 105 -1.58 23.25 12.85
CA ASP A 105 -1.77 24.36 11.92
C ASP A 105 -1.15 24.12 10.53
N LYS A 106 -0.39 23.02 10.34
CA LYS A 106 0.12 22.63 9.02
C LYS A 106 -0.77 21.54 8.42
N LYS A 107 -1.51 21.93 7.37
CA LYS A 107 -2.30 21.04 6.49
C LYS A 107 -1.52 19.74 6.24
N SER A 108 -2.06 18.61 6.71
CA SER A 108 -1.50 17.28 6.46
C SER A 108 -1.33 17.09 4.95
N VAL A 109 -0.10 17.15 4.46
CA VAL A 109 0.20 16.95 3.04
C VAL A 109 0.21 15.44 2.81
N THR A 110 -0.66 14.96 1.91
CA THR A 110 -0.68 13.54 1.57
C THR A 110 0.55 13.19 0.74
N LEU A 111 1.03 11.95 0.83
CA LEU A 111 2.17 11.47 0.03
C LEU A 111 1.98 11.73 -1.48
N LYS A 112 0.74 11.58 -1.97
CA LYS A 112 0.39 11.84 -3.37
C LYS A 112 0.47 13.33 -3.74
N GLU A 113 0.26 14.23 -2.79
CA GLU A 113 0.41 15.67 -2.99
C GLU A 113 1.89 16.03 -3.04
N VAL A 114 2.72 15.50 -2.14
CA VAL A 114 4.19 15.65 -2.18
C VAL A 114 4.78 15.12 -3.49
N LEU A 115 4.34 13.93 -3.93
CA LEU A 115 4.81 13.34 -5.20
C LEU A 115 4.51 14.21 -6.41
N LYS A 116 3.44 15.01 -6.36
CA LYS A 116 3.05 15.91 -7.45
C LYS A 116 3.74 17.27 -7.39
N THR A 117 4.05 17.77 -6.19
CA THR A 117 4.69 19.09 -6.02
C THR A 117 6.20 19.00 -6.20
N GLU A 118 6.83 18.01 -5.58
CA GLU A 118 8.29 17.92 -5.48
C GLU A 118 8.95 17.13 -6.62
N PHE A 119 8.17 16.34 -7.38
CA PHE A 119 8.70 15.43 -8.39
C PHE A 119 8.02 15.59 -9.74
N LYS A 120 8.76 15.24 -10.80
CA LYS A 120 8.26 15.19 -12.17
C LYS A 120 7.81 13.77 -12.51
N GLU A 121 6.50 13.56 -12.50
CA GLU A 121 5.90 12.26 -12.87
C GLU A 121 6.27 11.84 -14.30
N GLY A 122 6.40 10.52 -14.48
CA GLY A 122 6.59 9.91 -15.79
C GLY A 122 5.35 10.02 -16.68
N ASN A 123 5.55 9.79 -17.98
CA ASN A 123 4.45 9.78 -18.95
C ASN A 123 4.65 8.66 -19.98
N ARG A 124 3.70 8.50 -20.91
CA ARG A 124 3.76 7.48 -21.98
C ARG A 124 4.92 7.60 -22.99
N LYS A 125 5.65 8.72 -22.99
CA LYS A 125 6.88 8.90 -23.80
C LYS A 125 8.14 8.66 -22.97
N ASN A 126 8.05 8.83 -21.65
CA ASN A 126 9.15 8.69 -20.71
C ASN A 126 8.63 8.13 -19.36
N PRO A 127 8.41 6.80 -19.26
CA PRO A 127 7.81 6.18 -18.08
C PRO A 127 8.62 6.37 -16.80
N PHE A 128 9.96 6.30 -16.91
CA PHE A 128 10.90 6.43 -15.79
C PHE A 128 11.29 7.89 -15.47
N SER A 129 10.76 8.85 -16.24
CA SER A 129 11.06 10.29 -16.10
C SER A 129 12.57 10.62 -16.14
N ASN A 130 13.37 9.86 -16.90
CA ASN A 130 14.79 10.15 -17.09
C ASN A 130 14.99 11.45 -17.89
N VAL A 131 16.13 12.12 -17.72
CA VAL A 131 16.41 13.37 -18.45
C VAL A 131 16.60 13.06 -19.93
N LEU A 132 15.85 13.78 -20.77
CA LEU A 132 15.99 13.71 -22.23
C LEU A 132 16.86 14.86 -22.72
N LEU A 133 17.56 14.67 -23.84
CA LEU A 133 18.44 15.69 -24.41
C LEU A 133 17.71 17.00 -24.73
N THR A 134 16.46 16.93 -25.18
CA THR A 134 15.65 18.12 -25.48
C THR A 134 15.33 18.95 -24.23
N GLN A 135 15.18 18.27 -23.09
CA GLN A 135 14.82 18.92 -21.82
C GLN A 135 15.96 19.74 -21.23
N ILE A 136 17.20 19.57 -21.72
CA ILE A 136 18.35 20.39 -21.28
C ILE A 136 18.11 21.87 -21.59
N MET A 137 17.47 22.17 -22.74
CA MET A 137 17.16 23.54 -23.15
C MET A 137 15.71 23.91 -22.83
N ASP A 138 14.77 22.99 -23.01
CA ASP A 138 13.34 23.29 -22.86
C ASP A 138 12.88 23.40 -21.39
N ASP A 139 13.52 22.67 -20.48
CA ASP A 139 13.12 22.58 -19.06
C ASP A 139 14.34 22.33 -18.15
N PRO A 140 15.26 23.30 -18.03
CA PRO A 140 16.51 23.17 -17.29
C PRO A 140 16.30 22.99 -15.78
N ASP A 141 15.26 23.60 -15.22
CA ASP A 141 14.95 23.56 -13.78
C ASP A 141 13.96 22.45 -13.41
N ARG A 142 13.88 21.39 -14.22
CA ARG A 142 12.96 20.28 -13.97
C ARG A 142 13.18 19.62 -12.60
N ASN A 143 12.08 19.25 -11.97
CA ASN A 143 12.12 18.42 -10.77
C ASN A 143 12.63 16.99 -11.08
N ALA A 144 13.17 16.35 -10.03
CA ALA A 144 13.64 14.97 -10.08
C ALA A 144 12.48 14.00 -10.36
N ALA A 145 12.79 12.82 -10.89
CA ALA A 145 11.81 11.74 -10.99
C ALA A 145 11.39 11.25 -9.60
N PRO A 146 10.14 10.81 -9.43
CA PRO A 146 9.69 10.23 -8.17
C PRO A 146 10.47 8.94 -7.86
N PRO A 147 10.65 8.59 -6.57
CA PRO A 147 11.41 7.41 -6.16
C PRO A 147 10.75 6.12 -6.66
N SER A 148 11.44 5.36 -7.50
CA SER A 148 10.90 4.16 -8.16
C SER A 148 10.66 2.98 -7.22
N PHE A 149 11.27 2.97 -6.03
CA PHE A 149 11.04 1.92 -5.02
C PHE A 149 9.68 2.05 -4.31
N ASN A 150 9.02 3.21 -4.42
CA ASN A 150 7.68 3.40 -3.87
C ASN A 150 6.66 2.64 -4.73
N VAL A 151 5.79 1.85 -4.09
CA VAL A 151 4.79 1.02 -4.75
C VAL A 151 3.87 1.83 -5.67
N ASP A 152 3.36 2.98 -5.20
CA ASP A 152 2.48 3.86 -6.00
C ASP A 152 3.17 4.35 -7.28
N VAL A 153 4.48 4.63 -7.18
CA VAL A 153 5.29 5.11 -8.30
C VAL A 153 5.61 3.97 -9.25
N ALA A 154 5.95 2.79 -8.73
CA ALA A 154 6.22 1.59 -9.53
C ALA A 154 4.99 1.16 -10.35
N GLU A 155 3.79 1.24 -9.77
CA GLU A 155 2.53 0.99 -10.48
C GLU A 155 2.31 2.03 -11.59
N ASN A 156 2.59 3.31 -11.32
CA ASN A 156 2.49 4.38 -12.32
C ASN A 156 3.49 4.18 -13.48
N ILE A 157 4.74 3.82 -13.17
CA ILE A 157 5.77 3.47 -14.17
C ILE A 157 5.26 2.31 -15.03
N THR A 158 4.80 1.21 -14.43
CA THR A 158 4.26 0.06 -15.16
C THR A 158 3.11 0.46 -16.08
N LYS A 159 2.16 1.26 -15.58
CA LYS A 159 1.03 1.78 -16.39
C LYS A 159 1.51 2.65 -17.56
N ASN A 160 2.52 3.49 -17.34
CA ASN A 160 3.08 4.32 -18.40
C ASN A 160 3.88 3.50 -19.42
N THR A 161 4.57 2.44 -18.99
CA THR A 161 5.23 1.50 -19.89
C THR A 161 4.22 0.78 -20.78
N LYS A 162 3.12 0.26 -20.23
CA LYS A 162 2.03 -0.34 -21.02
C LYS A 162 1.48 0.65 -22.07
N LYS A 163 1.26 1.91 -21.69
CA LYS A 163 0.87 2.99 -22.63
C LYS A 163 1.93 3.32 -23.66
N THR A 164 3.21 3.19 -23.32
CA THR A 164 4.33 3.41 -24.26
C THR A 164 4.29 2.35 -25.35
N VAL A 165 4.13 1.08 -24.98
CA VAL A 165 3.97 -0.03 -25.93
C VAL A 165 2.76 0.21 -26.84
N GLN A 166 1.64 0.66 -26.28
CA GLN A 166 0.45 1.00 -27.05
C GLN A 166 0.68 2.17 -28.02
N MET A 167 1.41 3.19 -27.58
CA MET A 167 1.74 4.35 -28.41
C MET A 167 2.66 3.96 -29.58
N LEU A 168 3.58 3.04 -29.37
CA LEU A 168 4.50 2.54 -30.40
C LEU A 168 3.83 1.55 -31.37
N ASN A 169 2.79 0.85 -30.92
CA ASN A 169 2.09 -0.18 -31.69
C ASN A 169 0.58 0.14 -31.79
N PRO A 170 0.18 1.06 -32.70
CA PRO A 170 -1.19 1.57 -32.76
C PRO A 170 -2.25 0.52 -33.13
N GLU A 171 -1.85 -0.64 -33.68
CA GLU A 171 -2.74 -1.76 -33.96
C GLU A 171 -3.34 -2.37 -32.68
N ILE A 172 -2.66 -2.19 -31.55
CA ILE A 172 -3.04 -2.72 -30.25
C ILE A 172 -4.03 -1.77 -29.59
N LYS A 173 -5.32 -2.16 -29.59
CA LYS A 173 -6.41 -1.33 -29.05
C LYS A 173 -6.37 -1.23 -27.53
N ASN A 174 -5.93 -2.28 -26.84
CA ASN A 174 -5.81 -2.26 -25.38
C ASN A 174 -4.74 -3.24 -24.88
N THR A 175 -3.61 -2.71 -24.43
CA THR A 175 -2.49 -3.49 -23.91
C THR A 175 -2.83 -4.26 -22.63
N ASP A 176 -3.72 -3.72 -21.78
CA ASP A 176 -4.06 -4.36 -20.49
C ASP A 176 -4.87 -5.64 -20.66
N LYS A 177 -5.55 -5.81 -21.81
CA LYS A 177 -6.35 -7.02 -22.10
C LYS A 177 -5.71 -7.95 -23.12
N GLN A 178 -4.86 -7.42 -24.00
CA GLN A 178 -4.30 -8.18 -25.13
C GLN A 178 -2.87 -8.66 -24.89
N LEU A 179 -2.11 -8.01 -24.01
CA LEU A 179 -0.68 -8.28 -23.81
C LEU A 179 -0.28 -8.44 -22.35
N PHE A 180 -0.97 -7.81 -21.41
CA PHE A 180 -0.58 -7.76 -20.00
C PHE A 180 -1.76 -7.99 -19.05
N GLY A 181 -2.68 -8.86 -19.46
CA GLY A 181 -3.88 -9.20 -18.71
C GLY A 181 -3.63 -10.32 -17.70
N ASP A 182 -2.79 -11.27 -18.06
CA ASP A 182 -2.51 -12.44 -17.22
C ASP A 182 -1.37 -12.19 -16.24
N LEU A 183 -1.33 -12.99 -15.16
CA LEU A 183 -0.24 -12.92 -14.17
C LEU A 183 1.12 -13.24 -14.80
N TRP A 184 1.14 -14.23 -15.69
CA TRP A 184 2.36 -14.62 -16.41
C TRP A 184 2.88 -13.50 -17.31
N GLU A 185 2.00 -12.86 -18.06
CA GLU A 185 2.34 -11.72 -18.93
C GLU A 185 2.86 -10.51 -18.13
N ASN A 186 2.26 -10.23 -16.96
CA ASN A 186 2.76 -9.18 -16.08
C ASN A 186 4.14 -9.53 -15.50
N PHE A 187 4.42 -10.80 -15.22
CA PHE A 187 5.75 -11.25 -14.81
C PHE A 187 6.77 -11.11 -15.93
N GLU A 188 6.44 -11.46 -17.17
CA GLU A 188 7.32 -11.24 -18.32
C GLU A 188 7.58 -9.74 -18.57
N LEU A 189 6.56 -8.89 -18.42
CA LEU A 189 6.72 -7.44 -18.48
C LEU A 189 7.71 -6.96 -17.41
N ASP A 190 7.58 -7.41 -16.17
CA ASP A 190 8.50 -7.06 -15.09
C ASP A 190 9.95 -7.51 -15.39
N GLN A 191 10.13 -8.73 -15.90
CA GLN A 191 11.44 -9.22 -16.32
C GLN A 191 12.04 -8.38 -17.46
N SER A 192 11.21 -7.98 -18.44
CA SER A 192 11.65 -7.12 -19.55
C SER A 192 12.02 -5.71 -19.07
N ASN A 193 11.37 -5.23 -18.00
CA ASN A 193 11.61 -3.91 -17.43
C ASN A 193 12.91 -3.82 -16.62
N ARG A 194 13.56 -4.94 -16.28
CA ARG A 194 14.84 -4.94 -15.54
C ARG A 194 15.95 -4.11 -16.18
N ALA A 195 15.97 -4.05 -17.52
CA ALA A 195 16.96 -3.26 -18.25
C ALA A 195 16.68 -1.75 -18.20
N PHE A 196 15.47 -1.35 -17.80
CA PHE A 196 15.03 0.03 -17.76
C PHE A 196 14.87 0.51 -16.32
N TYR A 197 15.54 1.60 -15.98
CA TYR A 197 15.54 2.14 -14.63
C TYR A 197 15.68 3.66 -14.67
N SER A 198 15.23 4.31 -13.59
CA SER A 198 15.54 5.72 -13.35
C SER A 198 17.01 5.83 -12.95
N THR A 199 17.76 6.67 -13.64
CA THR A 199 19.18 6.91 -13.35
C THR A 199 19.34 7.65 -12.01
N ALA A 200 20.56 7.62 -11.43
CA ALA A 200 20.81 8.23 -10.13
C ALA A 200 20.53 9.74 -10.10
N ASN A 201 20.78 10.45 -11.22
CA ASN A 201 20.40 11.85 -11.38
C ASN A 201 19.32 12.00 -12.45
N THR A 202 18.15 12.48 -12.04
CA THR A 202 16.99 12.75 -12.92
C THR A 202 16.67 14.24 -13.05
N ARG A 203 17.55 15.12 -12.61
CA ARG A 203 17.52 16.56 -12.88
C ARG A 203 18.51 16.90 -14.01
N VAL A 204 18.28 18.01 -14.71
CA VAL A 204 19.24 18.47 -15.76
C VAL A 204 20.57 18.85 -15.12
N THR A 205 20.52 19.61 -14.03
CA THR A 205 21.68 19.96 -13.22
C THR A 205 21.92 18.87 -12.15
N ASN A 206 23.18 18.60 -11.85
CA ASN A 206 23.54 17.69 -10.76
C ASN A 206 23.42 18.42 -9.41
N ASP A 207 22.83 17.74 -8.42
CA ASP A 207 22.64 18.31 -7.09
C ASP A 207 23.89 18.09 -6.20
N GLN A 208 24.95 18.83 -6.52
CA GLN A 208 26.20 18.77 -5.74
C GLN A 208 26.01 19.28 -4.30
N GLY A 209 25.07 20.19 -4.08
CA GLY A 209 24.74 20.72 -2.76
C GLY A 209 24.20 19.61 -1.85
N ALA A 210 23.15 18.92 -2.29
CA ALA A 210 22.59 17.79 -1.54
C ALA A 210 23.62 16.66 -1.33
N TYR A 211 24.49 16.40 -2.32
CA TYR A 211 25.55 15.41 -2.18
C TYR A 211 26.61 15.81 -1.13
N ALA A 212 27.05 17.07 -1.13
CA ALA A 212 27.98 17.58 -0.13
C ALA A 212 27.36 17.60 1.28
N GLU A 213 26.09 17.97 1.39
CA GLU A 213 25.35 17.91 2.64
C GLU A 213 25.17 16.46 3.13
N TYR A 214 24.94 15.50 2.23
CA TYR A 214 24.92 14.08 2.58
C TYR A 214 26.28 13.60 3.12
N LEU A 215 27.40 14.04 2.55
CA LEU A 215 28.74 13.63 2.99
C LEU A 215 29.22 14.33 4.27
N TYR A 216 28.88 15.62 4.45
CA TYR A 216 29.50 16.47 5.47
C TYR A 216 28.50 17.23 6.36
N GLY A 217 27.22 17.27 6.00
CA GLY A 217 26.20 18.13 6.60
C GLY A 217 25.75 17.73 8.01
N ASP A 218 26.17 16.57 8.50
CA ASP A 218 25.84 16.12 9.86
C ASP A 218 26.57 16.92 10.96
N LEU A 219 27.67 17.61 10.59
CA LEU A 219 28.42 18.49 11.49
C LEU A 219 27.77 19.87 11.62
N LYS A 220 26.71 19.95 12.43
CA LYS A 220 26.00 21.22 12.74
C LYS A 220 26.86 22.25 13.48
N TYR A 221 27.81 21.79 14.29
CA TYR A 221 28.69 22.65 15.08
C TYR A 221 30.12 22.13 14.99
N SER A 222 31.06 23.04 14.76
CA SER A 222 32.48 22.73 14.79
C SER A 222 33.08 22.98 16.16
N ALA A 223 33.99 22.11 16.60
CA ALA A 223 34.84 22.34 17.78
C ALA A 223 35.70 23.62 17.68
N LYS A 224 35.86 24.17 16.47
CA LYS A 224 36.56 25.43 16.21
C LYS A 224 35.70 26.67 16.51
N GLU A 225 34.40 26.52 16.67
CA GLU A 225 33.51 27.61 17.01
C GLU A 225 33.68 28.01 18.48
N SER A 226 33.41 29.28 18.79
CA SER A 226 33.43 29.83 20.16
C SER A 226 32.03 29.91 20.77
N THR A 227 31.17 28.95 20.41
CA THR A 227 29.80 28.78 20.92
C THR A 227 29.77 27.70 22.02
N PRO A 228 28.80 27.73 22.95
CA PRO A 228 28.61 26.65 23.92
C PRO A 228 28.49 25.26 23.28
N GLU A 229 27.84 25.18 22.12
CA GLU A 229 27.66 23.96 21.33
C GLU A 229 28.99 23.48 20.72
N GLY A 230 29.82 24.39 20.22
CA GLY A 230 31.18 24.08 19.76
C GLY A 230 32.09 23.58 20.89
N ASN A 231 31.94 24.10 22.10
CA ASN A 231 32.67 23.62 23.28
C ASN A 231 32.25 22.18 23.65
N LEU A 232 30.96 21.84 23.55
CA LEU A 232 30.46 20.48 23.78
C LEU A 232 31.05 19.49 22.75
N GLN A 233 31.20 19.90 21.49
CA GLN A 233 31.81 19.07 20.43
C GLN A 233 33.29 18.73 20.67
N ARG A 234 34.00 19.45 21.55
CA ARG A 234 35.39 19.12 21.93
C ARG A 234 35.49 17.92 22.89
N VAL A 235 34.41 17.67 23.63
CA VAL A 235 34.35 16.64 24.67
C VAL A 235 33.47 15.46 24.21
N LEU A 236 32.62 15.67 23.21
CA LEU A 236 31.83 14.63 22.57
C LEU A 236 32.74 13.61 21.90
N ASP A 237 32.75 12.40 22.46
CA ASP A 237 33.36 11.22 21.86
C ASP A 237 32.43 10.67 20.76
N ASN A 238 32.32 11.42 19.67
CA ASN A 238 31.50 11.00 18.53
C ASN A 238 32.18 9.82 17.85
N TYR A 239 31.45 8.70 17.72
CA TYR A 239 31.84 7.60 16.85
C TYR A 239 32.02 8.12 15.43
N ARG A 240 33.27 8.38 15.04
CA ARG A 240 33.59 8.65 13.65
C ARG A 240 33.47 7.33 12.91
N TYR A 241 32.58 7.26 11.93
CA TYR A 241 32.59 6.21 10.91
C TYR A 241 33.83 6.37 10.00
N THR A 242 35.02 6.47 10.57
CA THR A 242 36.28 6.33 9.85
C THR A 242 36.67 4.87 9.93
N LEU A 243 36.15 4.11 8.96
CA LEU A 243 36.69 2.85 8.41
C LEU A 243 37.61 2.05 9.35
N TYR A 244 37.03 1.11 10.09
CA TYR A 244 37.56 -0.24 10.30
C TYR A 244 36.39 -1.22 10.44
#